data_AF-A0A8T2RQB7-F1
#
_entry.id   AF-A0A8T2RQB7-F1
#
_cell.length_a   1.000
_cell.length_b   1.000
_cell.length_c   1.000
_cell.angle_alpha   90.00
_cell.angle_beta   90.00
_cell.angle_gamma   90.00
#
_symmetry.space_group_name_H-M   'P 1'
#
loop_
_entity.id
_entity.type
_entity.pdbx_description
1 polymer ?
#
loop_
_entity_poly.entity_id
_entity_poly.type
_entity_poly.pdbx_seq_one_letter_code
_entity_poly.pdbx_strand_id
1 'polypeptide(L)'
;MQLSSWVKRPSAVPNLPHTTWSCRSKARTVFPVVFCSRALRKDQRASQIRGFACSSTPCSVDEPSSASEAVARLVAFVEDEASSFLGQATWEEVMEHTADIWIIIGVRNVEAVGWICNKSGNIQNVICFDASPELRNKLNGIYVPDRNVLTGLLTSFSGGDLKETLLTMSLVEEAWSRRNSDDIRFMLLVLIDRYVTPVESLKNLRAQDLSTLKCMIKNCSSQILACLSNSNCRKAIICLNNCAPTDQVCSYRCIASYECSELEAFSLCVLQKHNCLGLSAEIPSQPDVKPMEVFRGVPITHSIAEDIFVGWLEKLEWSWRVVAGQNPAYDQFPCQFQIFYRGAARGSLWYVPVFRIKTLDGRLIWRKRRYRVRRGETAGTFHFSVLDNGVVSQEYWRIVDVPDDLSWGLFFYSGAAAAAGQSYTGAVLVTPDGQWPPESEEKRVLAALDRCGIKSWELYNVNNAYCEGPPLELPKDVPRQRTSLWSEGTNITA
;
A
#
# COMPACT_ATOMS: atom_id res chain seq x y z
N MET A 1 -34.90 -44.15 -5.01
CA MET A 1 -34.54 -45.57 -4.84
C MET A 1 -33.03 -45.63 -4.61
N GLN A 2 -32.63 -46.27 -3.50
CA GLN A 2 -31.28 -46.71 -3.06
C GLN A 2 -30.32 -47.14 -4.19
N LEU A 3 -28.99 -47.27 -4.12
CA LEU A 3 -27.87 -47.29 -3.13
C LEU A 3 -26.61 -47.43 -4.05
N SER A 4 -25.43 -46.84 -3.89
CA SER A 4 -24.34 -47.28 -2.98
C SER A 4 -22.97 -46.81 -3.51
N SER A 5 -22.10 -46.39 -2.57
CA SER A 5 -20.63 -46.51 -2.45
C SER A 5 -19.71 -46.44 -3.68
N TRP A 6 -18.62 -45.65 -3.58
CA TRP A 6 -17.23 -46.15 -3.42
C TRP A 6 -16.31 -44.99 -2.94
N VAL A 7 -15.84 -45.12 -1.70
CA VAL A 7 -14.83 -44.27 -1.05
C VAL A 7 -13.47 -44.94 -1.21
N LYS A 8 -12.45 -44.21 -1.65
CA LYS A 8 -11.03 -44.58 -1.47
C LYS A 8 -10.29 -43.42 -0.82
N ARG A 9 -9.80 -43.66 0.39
CA ARG A 9 -8.78 -42.85 1.10
C ARG A 9 -7.39 -43.16 0.54
N PRO A 10 -6.45 -42.20 0.55
CA PRO A 10 -5.04 -42.49 0.70
C PRO A 10 -4.55 -42.25 2.13
N SER A 11 -3.52 -43.03 2.47
CA SER A 11 -3.03 -43.34 3.80
C SER A 11 -1.84 -42.46 4.22
N ALA A 12 -1.77 -42.24 5.54
CA ALA A 12 -0.59 -42.15 6.40
C ALA A 12 0.68 -41.40 5.93
N VAL A 13 0.93 -40.28 6.60
CA VAL A 13 2.21 -39.57 6.73
C VAL A 13 3.16 -40.35 7.66
N PRO A 14 4.45 -40.51 7.37
CA PRO A 14 5.42 -41.07 8.31
C PRO A 14 5.94 -40.02 9.30
N ASN A 15 6.03 -40.43 10.56
CA ASN A 15 6.62 -39.69 11.69
C ASN A 15 8.13 -39.44 11.51
N LEU A 16 8.60 -38.24 11.84
CA LEU A 16 10.01 -37.90 12.10
C LEU A 16 10.13 -37.15 13.44
N PRO A 17 11.27 -37.29 14.15
CA PRO A 17 11.34 -37.19 15.60
C PRO A 17 11.42 -35.77 16.16
N HIS A 18 10.90 -35.62 17.38
CA HIS A 18 11.06 -34.43 18.23
C HIS A 18 12.53 -34.18 18.56
N THR A 19 13.08 -33.07 18.07
CA THR A 19 14.27 -32.42 18.63
C THR A 19 13.86 -31.07 19.21
N THR A 20 13.82 -31.01 20.54
CA THR A 20 13.69 -29.79 21.33
C THR A 20 14.93 -28.93 21.16
N TRP A 21 14.78 -27.74 20.55
CA TRP A 21 15.82 -26.71 20.53
C TRP A 21 15.41 -25.56 21.47
N SER A 22 16.16 -25.41 22.54
CA SER A 22 16.13 -24.27 23.45
C SER A 22 16.69 -23.04 22.72
N CYS A 23 15.83 -22.06 22.45
CA CYS A 23 16.25 -20.77 21.91
C CYS A 23 16.52 -19.80 23.05
N ARG A 24 17.80 -19.63 23.42
CA ARG A 24 18.24 -18.51 24.27
C ARG A 24 18.19 -17.23 23.46
N SER A 25 17.26 -16.34 23.80
CA SER A 25 17.16 -14.99 23.26
C SER A 25 18.34 -14.12 23.69
N LYS A 26 19.14 -13.68 22.72
CA LYS A 26 19.96 -12.47 22.80
C LYS A 26 19.87 -11.73 21.49
N ALA A 27 19.00 -10.73 21.41
CA ALA A 27 19.14 -9.62 20.48
C ALA A 27 18.45 -8.40 21.08
N ARG A 28 19.27 -7.48 21.60
CA ARG A 28 18.89 -6.11 21.90
C ARG A 28 19.15 -5.29 20.64
N THR A 29 18.12 -4.74 20.01
CA THR A 29 18.24 -3.52 19.21
C THR A 29 16.89 -2.80 19.22
N VAL A 30 16.87 -1.59 19.78
CA VAL A 30 15.71 -0.70 19.88
C VAL A 30 15.93 0.44 18.88
N PHE A 31 14.94 0.75 18.04
CA PHE A 31 14.87 2.01 17.31
C PHE A 31 13.53 2.69 17.63
N PRO A 32 13.53 3.91 18.21
CA PRO A 32 12.33 4.72 18.28
C PRO A 32 12.09 5.40 16.92
N VAL A 33 10.89 5.25 16.36
CA VAL A 33 10.41 6.07 15.25
C VAL A 33 9.97 7.40 15.85
N VAL A 34 10.81 8.42 15.70
CA VAL A 34 10.50 9.82 16.05
C VAL A 34 10.14 10.54 14.75
N PHE A 35 8.89 11.00 14.63
CA PHE A 35 8.54 11.98 13.59
C PHE A 35 9.21 13.31 13.96
N CYS A 36 10.10 13.80 13.10
CA CYS A 36 10.76 15.10 13.29
C CYS A 36 10.52 15.95 12.04
N SER A 37 9.49 16.79 12.07
CA SER A 37 9.24 17.80 11.05
C SER A 37 10.09 19.05 11.35
N ARG A 38 11.35 19.07 10.89
CA ARG A 38 12.13 20.32 10.88
C ARG A 38 11.73 21.16 9.67
N ALA A 39 10.91 22.19 9.93
CA ALA A 39 10.67 23.27 8.99
C ALA A 39 11.98 24.05 8.75
N LEU A 40 12.68 23.74 7.65
CA LEU A 40 13.76 24.56 7.12
C LEU A 40 13.15 25.67 6.25
N ARG A 41 12.94 26.86 6.83
CA ARG A 41 12.81 28.10 6.05
C ARG A 41 14.20 28.60 5.66
N LYS A 42 14.50 28.69 4.37
CA LYS A 42 15.55 29.55 3.83
C LYS A 42 15.14 30.12 2.47
N ASP A 43 14.81 31.40 2.50
CA ASP A 43 14.98 32.40 1.44
C ASP A 43 14.75 33.76 2.15
N GLN A 44 15.46 34.86 1.93
CA GLN A 44 16.56 35.21 1.04
C GLN A 44 17.09 36.59 1.54
N ARG A 45 18.39 36.87 1.34
CA ARG A 45 19.04 38.21 1.19
C ARG A 45 18.59 39.41 2.05
N ALA A 46 19.54 40.04 2.77
CA ALA A 46 19.97 41.43 2.51
C ALA A 46 21.18 41.85 3.34
N SER A 47 21.86 42.86 2.81
CA SER A 47 23.11 43.53 3.13
C SER A 47 23.26 44.18 4.51
N GLN A 48 24.53 44.35 4.91
CA GLN A 48 25.07 45.29 5.89
C GLN A 48 24.32 46.64 5.95
N ILE A 49 24.04 47.17 7.16
CA ILE A 49 24.40 48.53 7.66
C ILE A 49 24.43 48.51 9.21
N ARG A 50 25.33 49.32 9.78
CA ARG A 50 25.75 49.52 11.17
C ARG A 50 24.67 50.04 12.14
N GLY A 51 24.81 49.61 13.41
CA GLY A 51 24.85 50.47 14.60
C GLY A 51 23.53 50.94 15.22
N PHE A 52 23.24 50.53 16.46
CA PHE A 52 23.07 51.39 17.65
C PHE A 52 22.73 50.53 18.88
N ALA A 53 23.28 50.91 20.03
CA ALA A 53 23.19 50.19 21.30
C ALA A 53 22.04 50.69 22.19
N CYS A 54 21.58 49.80 23.07
CA CYS A 54 20.87 49.96 24.35
C CYS A 54 19.51 50.70 24.40
N SER A 55 18.48 50.01 24.88
CA SER A 55 18.00 50.20 26.26
C SER A 55 17.07 49.07 26.71
N SER A 56 17.08 48.83 28.00
CA SER A 56 16.57 47.69 28.75
C SER A 56 15.14 47.85 29.24
N THR A 57 14.28 46.87 28.93
CA THR A 57 13.10 46.51 29.75
C THR A 57 12.80 45.02 29.54
N PRO A 58 12.64 44.20 30.60
CA PRO A 58 12.31 42.78 30.42
C PRO A 58 10.81 42.65 30.12
N CYS A 59 10.46 42.49 28.85
CA CYS A 59 9.17 41.93 28.48
C CYS A 59 9.26 40.41 28.70
N SER A 60 8.36 39.89 29.53
CA SER A 60 8.09 38.46 29.68
C SER A 60 7.87 37.85 28.30
N VAL A 61 8.81 37.01 27.88
CA VAL A 61 8.61 36.14 26.73
C VAL A 61 7.78 34.98 27.26
N ASP A 62 6.48 35.01 26.96
CA ASP A 62 5.67 33.80 27.02
C ASP A 62 6.35 32.78 26.11
N GLU A 63 6.89 31.72 26.71
CA GLU A 63 7.31 30.54 25.95
C GLU A 63 6.12 30.09 25.10
N PRO A 64 6.29 29.91 23.77
CA PRO A 64 5.26 29.27 22.99
C PRO A 64 5.12 27.86 23.54
N SER A 65 3.97 27.56 24.14
CA SER A 65 3.63 26.21 24.57
C SER A 65 3.85 25.29 23.37
N SER A 66 4.77 24.33 23.54
CA SER A 66 4.97 23.28 22.57
C SER A 66 3.63 22.56 22.43
N ALA A 67 2.94 22.78 21.30
CA ALA A 67 1.79 21.96 20.94
C ALA A 67 2.28 20.51 20.92
N SER A 68 1.88 19.71 21.91
CA SER A 68 2.23 18.30 21.94
C SER A 68 1.62 17.67 20.69
N GLU A 69 2.46 17.13 19.82
CA GLU A 69 2.03 16.37 18.66
C GLU A 69 1.09 15.26 19.16
N ALA A 70 -0.12 15.17 18.60
CA ALA A 70 -1.12 14.19 19.04
C ALA A 70 -0.63 12.78 18.67
N VAL A 71 -0.06 12.06 19.64
CA VAL A 71 0.42 10.69 19.46
C VAL A 71 -0.72 9.73 19.74
N ALA A 72 -1.16 8.98 18.73
CA ALA A 72 -2.10 7.87 18.92
C ALA A 72 -1.40 6.67 19.57
N ARG A 73 -1.96 6.16 20.67
CA ARG A 73 -1.42 5.05 21.45
C ARG A 73 -2.30 3.83 21.32
N LEU A 74 -1.77 2.82 20.64
CA LEU A 74 -2.43 1.55 20.39
C LEU A 74 -1.85 0.48 21.32
N VAL A 75 -2.71 -0.31 21.97
CA VAL A 75 -2.31 -1.50 22.73
C VAL A 75 -2.98 -2.71 22.10
N ALA A 76 -2.18 -3.70 21.71
CA ALA A 76 -2.68 -4.94 21.13
C ALA A 76 -2.47 -6.14 22.08
N PHE A 77 -3.51 -6.95 22.23
CA PHE A 77 -3.48 -8.26 22.87
C PHE A 77 -3.62 -9.30 21.76
N VAL A 78 -2.66 -10.21 21.62
CA VAL A 78 -2.63 -11.16 20.51
C VAL A 78 -2.52 -12.57 21.08
N GLU A 79 -3.52 -13.40 20.80
CA GLU A 79 -3.65 -14.74 21.38
C GLU A 79 -3.61 -14.69 22.93
N ASP A 80 -3.31 -15.82 23.57
CA ASP A 80 -3.18 -15.86 25.03
C ASP A 80 -1.80 -15.32 25.51
N GLU A 81 -0.97 -14.84 24.59
CA GLU A 81 0.33 -14.20 24.85
C GLU A 81 0.28 -12.69 24.59
N ALA A 82 0.05 -11.88 25.62
CA ALA A 82 0.07 -10.44 25.46
C ALA A 82 1.49 -9.92 25.12
N SER A 83 1.65 -9.18 24.02
CA SER A 83 2.88 -8.47 23.67
C SER A 83 2.64 -6.96 23.49
N SER A 84 3.32 -6.11 24.26
CA SER A 84 3.21 -4.64 24.15
C SER A 84 4.21 -4.12 23.11
N PHE A 85 3.76 -3.20 22.25
CA PHE A 85 4.65 -2.48 21.32
C PHE A 85 5.49 -1.39 22.02
N LEU A 86 5.14 -1.00 23.24
CA LEU A 86 5.83 0.03 24.01
C LEU A 86 6.92 -0.64 24.86
N GLY A 87 8.15 -0.64 24.35
CA GLY A 87 9.30 -1.21 25.05
C GLY A 87 9.57 -0.56 26.41
N GLN A 88 10.03 -1.38 27.36
CA GLN A 88 10.54 -1.08 28.72
C GLN A 88 9.55 -0.62 29.81
N ALA A 89 8.31 -0.24 29.50
CA ALA A 89 7.31 0.06 30.54
C ALA A 89 6.67 -1.21 31.10
N THR A 90 6.30 -1.22 32.39
CA THR A 90 5.51 -2.34 32.94
C THR A 90 4.09 -2.29 32.37
N TRP A 91 3.48 -3.47 32.25
CA TRP A 91 2.14 -3.64 31.70
C TRP A 91 1.10 -2.79 32.45
N GLU A 92 1.19 -2.67 33.77
CA GLU A 92 0.28 -1.83 34.54
C GLU A 92 0.39 -0.33 34.19
N GLU A 93 1.60 0.18 33.99
CA GLU A 93 1.85 1.59 33.66
C GLU A 93 1.35 1.98 32.27
N VAL A 94 1.49 1.09 31.28
CA VAL A 94 0.96 1.31 29.92
C VAL A 94 -0.57 1.37 29.92
N MET A 95 -1.20 0.51 30.72
CA MET A 95 -2.64 0.22 30.61
C MET A 95 -3.53 1.14 31.45
N GLU A 96 -3.04 1.74 32.54
CA GLU A 96 -3.88 2.54 33.43
C GLU A 96 -4.12 4.00 32.97
N HIS A 97 -3.26 4.56 32.09
CA HIS A 97 -3.33 6.01 31.82
C HIS A 97 -3.13 6.48 30.37
N THR A 98 -2.88 5.60 29.39
CA THR A 98 -2.35 6.10 28.10
C THR A 98 -2.98 5.58 26.82
N ALA A 99 -3.64 4.42 26.78
CA ALA A 99 -4.09 3.85 25.50
C ALA A 99 -5.35 4.52 24.95
N ASP A 100 -5.29 4.96 23.69
CA ASP A 100 -6.45 5.52 22.98
C ASP A 100 -7.34 4.40 22.41
N ILE A 101 -6.72 3.29 21.98
CA ILE A 101 -7.41 2.13 21.39
C ILE A 101 -6.79 0.83 21.90
N TRP A 102 -7.64 -0.08 22.38
CA TRP A 102 -7.30 -1.48 22.64
C TRP A 102 -7.74 -2.36 21.47
N ILE A 103 -6.82 -3.21 21.02
CA ILE A 103 -7.04 -4.17 19.94
C ILE A 103 -6.82 -5.55 20.50
N ILE A 104 -7.84 -6.39 20.49
CA ILE A 104 -7.81 -7.71 21.09
C ILE A 104 -8.01 -8.74 19.98
N ILE A 105 -7.03 -9.60 19.77
CA ILE A 105 -6.98 -10.54 18.65
C ILE A 105 -6.82 -11.94 19.24
N GLY A 106 -7.77 -12.84 18.99
CA GLY A 106 -7.62 -14.26 19.32
C GLY A 106 -7.59 -14.64 20.80
N VAL A 107 -7.75 -13.71 21.74
CA VAL A 107 -7.77 -13.98 23.20
C VAL A 107 -8.98 -14.85 23.56
N ARG A 108 -8.74 -16.02 24.17
CA ARG A 108 -9.79 -16.97 24.55
C ARG A 108 -9.63 -17.54 25.95
N ASN A 109 -8.43 -17.44 26.53
CA ASN A 109 -8.19 -17.85 27.90
C ASN A 109 -9.10 -17.09 28.88
N VAL A 110 -9.78 -17.82 29.75
CA VAL A 110 -10.78 -17.28 30.69
C VAL A 110 -10.19 -16.25 31.65
N GLU A 111 -8.97 -16.46 32.13
CA GLU A 111 -8.29 -15.52 33.03
C GLU A 111 -7.96 -14.21 32.30
N ALA A 112 -7.42 -14.31 31.09
CA ALA A 112 -7.12 -13.15 30.25
C ALA A 112 -8.40 -12.38 29.88
N VAL A 113 -9.47 -13.08 29.49
CA VAL A 113 -10.79 -12.49 29.19
C VAL A 113 -11.34 -11.74 30.40
N GLY A 114 -11.35 -12.38 31.57
CA GLY A 114 -11.83 -11.77 32.80
C GLY A 114 -11.02 -10.52 33.18
N TRP A 115 -9.70 -10.58 33.02
CA TRP A 115 -8.80 -9.46 33.26
C TRP A 115 -9.08 -8.29 32.31
N ILE A 116 -9.21 -8.54 31.00
CA ILE A 116 -9.49 -7.51 29.99
C ILE A 116 -10.87 -6.87 30.25
N CYS A 117 -11.89 -7.67 30.55
CA CYS A 117 -13.22 -7.17 30.89
C CYS A 117 -13.19 -6.22 32.11
N ASN A 118 -12.41 -6.56 33.14
CA ASN A 118 -12.27 -5.73 34.33
C ASN A 118 -11.53 -4.40 34.04
N LYS A 119 -10.45 -4.45 33.24
CA LYS A 119 -9.59 -3.28 33.01
C LYS A 119 -10.02 -2.37 31.86
N SER A 120 -10.80 -2.88 30.90
CA SER A 120 -11.26 -2.11 29.73
C SER A 120 -12.36 -1.08 30.02
N GLY A 121 -12.87 -1.01 31.26
CA GLY A 121 -13.97 -0.13 31.66
C GLY A 121 -13.78 1.34 31.26
N ASN A 122 -12.60 1.90 31.53
CA ASN A 122 -12.28 3.31 31.27
C ASN A 122 -11.76 3.60 29.85
N ILE A 123 -11.46 2.57 29.07
CA ILE A 123 -10.92 2.71 27.72
C ILE A 123 -12.08 3.01 26.77
N GLN A 124 -12.03 4.10 26.02
CA GLN A 124 -13.14 4.51 25.15
C GLN A 124 -13.29 3.61 23.91
N ASN A 125 -12.17 3.10 23.39
CA ASN A 125 -12.12 2.34 22.16
C ASN A 125 -11.48 0.96 22.42
N VAL A 126 -12.28 -0.09 22.32
CA VAL A 126 -11.91 -1.49 22.51
C VAL A 126 -12.47 -2.26 21.31
N ILE A 127 -11.61 -2.94 20.56
CA ILE A 127 -12.02 -3.71 19.40
C ILE A 127 -11.48 -5.14 19.49
N CYS A 128 -12.33 -6.10 19.16
CA CYS A 128 -12.12 -7.52 19.36
C CYS A 128 -12.25 -8.24 18.03
N PHE A 129 -11.25 -9.06 17.71
CA PHE A 129 -11.15 -9.82 16.48
C PHE A 129 -10.84 -11.28 16.81
N ASP A 130 -11.67 -12.21 16.32
CA ASP A 130 -11.50 -13.66 16.52
C ASP A 130 -11.35 -14.11 18.00
N ALA A 131 -11.76 -13.24 18.93
CA ALA A 131 -11.62 -13.40 20.38
C ALA A 131 -12.87 -14.01 21.02
N SER A 132 -12.82 -14.22 22.35
CA SER A 132 -13.96 -14.70 23.14
C SER A 132 -15.21 -13.82 22.94
N PRO A 133 -16.43 -14.40 22.82
CA PRO A 133 -17.67 -13.65 22.70
C PRO A 133 -18.04 -12.82 23.94
N GLU A 134 -17.37 -13.06 25.07
CA GLU A 134 -17.52 -12.25 26.28
C GLU A 134 -16.87 -10.87 26.13
N LEU A 135 -15.87 -10.74 25.25
CA LEU A 135 -15.22 -9.48 24.94
C LEU A 135 -16.06 -8.71 23.92
N ARG A 136 -16.40 -7.47 24.24
CA ARG A 136 -17.30 -6.64 23.44
C ARG A 136 -16.58 -5.47 22.80
N ASN A 137 -16.91 -5.22 21.55
CA ASN A 137 -16.51 -4.01 20.84
C ASN A 137 -17.15 -2.79 21.53
N LYS A 138 -16.34 -1.77 21.76
CA LYS A 138 -16.74 -0.47 22.32
C LYS A 138 -16.01 0.62 21.57
N LEU A 139 -16.70 1.60 21.01
CA LEU A 139 -16.09 2.70 20.27
C LEU A 139 -16.70 4.01 20.76
N ASN A 140 -15.87 5.00 21.08
CA ASN A 140 -16.29 6.24 21.74
C ASN A 140 -17.17 5.99 22.98
N GLY A 141 -16.85 4.95 23.76
CA GLY A 141 -17.63 4.55 24.95
C GLY A 141 -18.94 3.82 24.65
N ILE A 142 -19.34 3.68 23.38
CA ILE A 142 -20.57 3.01 22.95
C ILE A 142 -20.28 1.54 22.66
N TYR A 143 -20.98 0.63 23.34
CA TYR A 143 -20.90 -0.80 23.04
C TYR A 143 -21.56 -1.10 21.69
N VAL A 144 -20.83 -1.77 20.82
CA VAL A 144 -21.30 -2.16 19.50
C VAL A 144 -22.05 -3.51 19.61
N PRO A 145 -23.29 -3.60 19.10
CA PRO A 145 -24.04 -4.86 19.08
C PRO A 145 -23.33 -5.93 18.24
N ASP A 146 -23.67 -7.19 18.51
CA ASP A 146 -23.08 -8.34 17.81
C ASP A 146 -23.46 -8.38 16.32
N ARG A 147 -22.62 -9.03 15.51
CA ARG A 147 -22.58 -8.96 14.03
C ARG A 147 -23.92 -9.28 13.34
N ASN A 148 -24.68 -10.21 13.91
CA ASN A 148 -25.98 -10.64 13.38
C ASN A 148 -27.09 -9.59 13.57
N VAL A 149 -26.89 -8.60 14.44
CA VAL A 149 -27.83 -7.51 14.74
C VAL A 149 -27.51 -6.26 13.91
N LEU A 150 -26.23 -6.06 13.56
CA LEU A 150 -25.69 -4.90 12.83
C LEU A 150 -26.38 -4.65 11.47
N THR A 151 -26.62 -5.71 10.68
CA THR A 151 -27.27 -5.61 9.35
C THR A 151 -28.74 -5.20 9.42
N GLY A 152 -29.46 -5.58 10.47
CA GLY A 152 -30.84 -5.14 10.71
C GLY A 152 -30.94 -3.74 11.33
N LEU A 153 -29.87 -3.30 12.03
CA LEU A 153 -29.86 -2.03 12.73
C LEU A 153 -29.55 -0.84 11.81
N LEU A 154 -28.65 -0.99 10.84
CA LEU A 154 -28.25 0.10 9.94
C LEU A 154 -29.41 0.70 9.12
N THR A 155 -30.47 -0.07 8.88
CA THR A 155 -31.68 0.37 8.16
C THR A 155 -32.71 1.08 9.04
N SER A 156 -32.58 0.99 10.37
CA SER A 156 -33.63 1.40 11.33
C SER A 156 -33.32 2.71 12.07
N PHE A 157 -32.10 3.26 11.97
CA PHE A 157 -31.67 4.43 12.75
C PHE A 157 -31.48 5.69 11.89
N SER A 158 -32.20 6.75 12.26
CA SER A 158 -32.13 8.08 11.65
C SER A 158 -31.18 9.00 12.43
N GLY A 159 -29.88 8.94 12.11
CA GLY A 159 -28.86 9.92 12.52
C GLY A 159 -28.31 9.77 13.97
N GLY A 160 -27.06 10.22 14.18
CA GLY A 160 -26.37 10.26 15.48
C GLY A 160 -25.10 9.39 15.57
N ASP A 161 -24.33 9.58 16.66
CA ASP A 161 -23.03 8.94 16.93
C ASP A 161 -23.05 7.40 16.83
N LEU A 162 -24.18 6.77 17.19
CA LEU A 162 -24.35 5.32 17.08
C LEU A 162 -24.32 4.84 15.62
N LYS A 163 -24.98 5.56 14.70
CA LYS A 163 -24.99 5.18 13.28
C LYS A 163 -23.59 5.26 12.68
N GLU A 164 -22.85 6.32 12.99
CA GLU A 164 -21.47 6.48 12.54
C GLU A 164 -20.55 5.40 13.11
N THR A 165 -20.75 5.04 14.37
CA THR A 165 -20.02 3.94 15.03
C THR A 165 -20.28 2.60 14.35
N LEU A 166 -21.54 2.30 14.01
CA LEU A 166 -21.90 1.06 13.30
C LEU A 166 -21.32 1.01 11.89
N LEU A 167 -21.35 2.13 11.15
CA LEU A 167 -20.73 2.22 9.82
C LEU A 167 -19.21 2.03 9.89
N THR A 168 -18.56 2.63 10.89
CA THR A 168 -17.12 2.49 11.12
C THR A 168 -16.77 1.04 11.46
N MET A 169 -17.53 0.38 12.33
CA MET A 169 -17.31 -1.02 12.67
C MET A 169 -17.50 -1.93 11.45
N SER A 170 -18.54 -1.71 10.62
CA SER A 170 -18.76 -2.49 9.40
C SER A 170 -17.55 -2.43 8.46
N LEU A 171 -17.00 -1.23 8.26
CA LEU A 171 -15.81 -1.01 7.42
C LEU A 171 -14.58 -1.72 7.99
N VAL A 172 -14.38 -1.61 9.30
CA VAL A 172 -13.27 -2.26 10.02
C VAL A 172 -13.36 -3.78 9.96
N GLU A 173 -14.54 -4.37 10.17
CA GLU A 173 -14.74 -5.82 10.09
C GLU A 173 -14.55 -6.35 8.67
N GLU A 174 -14.99 -5.61 7.66
CA GLU A 174 -14.78 -5.98 6.27
C GLU A 174 -13.28 -6.01 5.95
N ALA A 175 -12.54 -4.96 6.32
CA ALA A 175 -11.08 -4.91 6.15
C ALA A 175 -10.40 -6.08 6.89
N TRP A 176 -10.74 -6.31 8.17
CA TRP A 176 -10.20 -7.44 8.94
C TRP A 176 -10.45 -8.79 8.27
N SER A 177 -11.64 -8.99 7.69
CA SER A 177 -12.02 -10.26 7.06
C SER A 177 -11.15 -10.65 5.85
N ARG A 178 -10.47 -9.68 5.22
CA ARG A 178 -9.61 -9.89 4.05
C ARG A 178 -8.21 -10.39 4.40
N ARG A 179 -7.84 -10.40 5.69
CA ARG A 179 -6.63 -11.07 6.23
C ARG A 179 -5.32 -10.65 5.56
N ASN A 180 -5.08 -9.35 5.41
CA ASN A 180 -3.81 -8.85 4.92
C ASN A 180 -3.34 -7.56 5.60
N SER A 181 -2.04 -7.25 5.46
CA SER A 181 -1.38 -6.16 6.18
C SER A 181 -1.87 -4.76 5.77
N ASP A 182 -2.22 -4.55 4.50
CA ASP A 182 -2.72 -3.25 4.04
C ASP A 182 -4.13 -2.95 4.56
N ASP A 183 -5.01 -3.96 4.62
CA ASP A 183 -6.33 -3.81 5.24
C ASP A 183 -6.25 -3.62 6.75
N ILE A 184 -5.30 -4.27 7.44
CA ILE A 184 -5.00 -3.99 8.86
C ILE A 184 -4.48 -2.54 9.00
N ARG A 185 -3.52 -2.17 8.14
CA ARG A 185 -3.10 -0.81 7.76
C ARG A 185 -4.25 0.18 7.87
N PHE A 186 -5.15 0.01 6.94
CA PHE A 186 -6.29 0.85 6.67
C PHE A 186 -7.25 0.92 7.88
N MET A 187 -7.62 -0.23 8.43
CA MET A 187 -8.47 -0.35 9.61
C MET A 187 -7.95 0.47 10.79
N LEU A 188 -6.66 0.36 11.09
CA LEU A 188 -6.02 1.12 12.17
C LEU A 188 -6.10 2.63 11.92
N LEU A 189 -5.82 3.07 10.69
CA LEU A 189 -5.91 4.48 10.31
C LEU A 189 -7.34 5.00 10.43
N VAL A 190 -8.36 4.20 10.08
CA VAL A 190 -9.78 4.58 10.24
C VAL A 190 -10.13 4.78 11.71
N LEU A 191 -9.71 3.86 12.58
CA LEU A 191 -9.99 3.96 14.03
C LEU A 191 -9.30 5.19 14.63
N ILE A 192 -8.05 5.46 14.25
CA ILE A 192 -7.32 6.65 14.69
C ILE A 192 -8.02 7.92 14.18
N ASP A 193 -8.34 7.98 12.89
CA ASP A 193 -8.98 9.14 12.24
C ASP A 193 -10.30 9.54 12.90
N ARG A 194 -11.08 8.53 13.31
CA ARG A 194 -12.41 8.74 13.86
C ARG A 194 -12.43 8.99 15.35
N TYR A 195 -11.55 8.36 16.11
CA TYR A 195 -11.67 8.33 17.58
C TYR A 195 -10.49 8.92 18.34
N VAL A 196 -9.40 9.29 17.65
CA VAL A 196 -8.18 9.78 18.29
C VAL A 196 -7.74 11.11 17.71
N THR A 197 -7.39 11.15 16.43
CA THR A 197 -6.94 12.36 15.74
C THR A 197 -7.15 12.23 14.24
N PRO A 198 -7.54 13.31 13.53
CA PRO A 198 -7.65 13.27 12.08
C PRO A 198 -6.35 12.78 11.40
N VAL A 199 -6.51 11.88 10.44
CA VAL A 199 -5.44 11.33 9.60
C VAL A 199 -5.58 11.93 8.21
N GLU A 200 -4.61 12.73 7.78
CA GLU A 200 -4.71 13.48 6.51
C GLU A 200 -4.90 12.56 5.29
N SER A 201 -4.30 11.36 5.29
CA SER A 201 -4.45 10.38 4.21
C SER A 201 -5.89 9.83 4.06
N LEU A 202 -6.77 10.05 5.05
CA LEU A 202 -8.17 9.62 5.03
C LEU A 202 -9.17 10.76 4.79
N LYS A 203 -8.71 12.00 4.61
CA LYS A 203 -9.56 13.18 4.41
C LYS A 203 -10.58 13.03 3.26
N ASN A 204 -10.21 12.29 2.22
CA ASN A 204 -11.04 12.01 1.05
C ASN A 204 -12.26 11.11 1.35
N LEU A 205 -12.25 10.32 2.43
CA LEU A 205 -13.42 9.56 2.90
C LEU A 205 -14.58 10.45 3.34
N ARG A 206 -14.35 11.75 3.54
CA ARG A 206 -15.31 12.70 4.08
C ARG A 206 -16.03 13.51 3.00
N ALA A 207 -15.63 13.38 1.74
CA ALA A 207 -16.08 14.25 0.66
C ALA A 207 -17.17 13.58 -0.19
N GLN A 208 -18.45 13.69 0.20
CA GLN A 208 -19.57 13.51 -0.73
C GLN A 208 -20.74 14.43 -0.35
N ASP A 209 -21.21 15.22 -1.32
CA ASP A 209 -22.33 16.16 -1.15
C ASP A 209 -23.11 16.38 -2.47
N LEU A 210 -24.24 17.10 -2.39
CA LEU A 210 -25.06 17.51 -3.53
C LEU A 210 -24.30 18.40 -4.55
N SER A 211 -23.20 19.05 -4.14
CA SER A 211 -22.39 19.91 -5.01
C SER A 211 -21.61 19.11 -6.06
N THR A 212 -21.20 17.90 -5.69
CA THR A 212 -20.53 16.92 -6.57
C THR A 212 -21.39 16.59 -7.80
N LEU A 213 -22.65 16.23 -7.58
CA LEU A 213 -23.57 15.86 -8.67
C LEU A 213 -23.84 17.05 -9.60
N LYS A 214 -23.97 18.26 -9.05
CA LYS A 214 -24.14 19.49 -9.83
C LYS A 214 -22.91 19.77 -10.71
N CYS A 215 -21.70 19.56 -10.20
CA CYS A 215 -20.47 19.70 -10.99
C CYS A 215 -20.43 18.71 -12.16
N MET A 216 -20.70 17.43 -11.88
CA MET A 216 -20.69 16.36 -12.88
C MET A 216 -21.68 16.64 -14.02
N ILE A 217 -22.94 16.96 -13.70
CA ILE A 217 -23.98 17.24 -14.69
C ILE A 217 -23.64 18.50 -15.51
N LYS A 218 -23.11 19.55 -14.87
CA LYS A 218 -22.79 20.81 -15.54
C LYS A 218 -21.64 20.66 -16.53
N ASN A 219 -20.57 19.97 -16.15
CA ASN A 219 -19.31 19.98 -16.91
C ASN A 219 -19.07 18.70 -17.73
N CYS A 220 -19.69 17.58 -17.35
CA CYS A 220 -19.38 16.25 -17.90
C CYS A 220 -20.60 15.50 -18.44
N SER A 221 -21.71 16.20 -18.72
CA SER A 221 -22.98 15.58 -19.16
C SER A 221 -22.84 14.70 -20.40
N SER A 222 -22.04 15.11 -21.39
CA SER A 222 -21.84 14.33 -22.61
C SER A 222 -21.08 13.03 -22.34
N GLN A 223 -20.03 13.06 -21.50
CA GLN A 223 -19.30 11.87 -21.10
C GLN A 223 -20.15 10.95 -20.21
N ILE A 224 -20.99 11.51 -19.33
CA ILE A 224 -21.95 10.74 -18.53
C ILE A 224 -22.92 9.99 -19.44
N LEU A 225 -23.54 10.67 -20.41
CA LEU A 225 -24.48 10.04 -21.34
C LEU A 225 -23.81 8.96 -22.20
N ALA A 226 -22.59 9.23 -22.68
CA ALA A 226 -21.82 8.24 -23.44
C ALA A 226 -21.51 6.99 -22.59
N CYS A 227 -21.07 7.18 -21.34
CA CYS A 227 -20.80 6.09 -20.42
C CYS A 227 -22.07 5.28 -20.09
N LEU A 228 -23.19 5.95 -19.78
CA LEU A 228 -24.46 5.26 -19.47
C LEU A 228 -25.03 4.51 -20.69
N SER A 229 -24.65 4.89 -21.90
CA SER A 229 -25.01 4.18 -23.14
C SER A 229 -24.11 2.97 -23.41
N ASN A 230 -22.92 2.91 -22.81
CA ASN A 230 -21.97 1.80 -22.94
C ASN A 230 -22.18 0.75 -21.84
N SER A 231 -22.37 -0.52 -22.23
CA SER A 231 -22.65 -1.62 -21.28
C SER A 231 -21.53 -1.85 -20.27
N ASN A 232 -20.27 -1.80 -20.72
CA ASN A 232 -19.12 -2.01 -19.83
C ASN A 232 -18.95 -0.83 -18.87
N CYS A 233 -19.11 0.41 -19.36
CA CYS A 233 -19.01 1.59 -18.50
C CYS A 233 -20.08 1.59 -17.39
N ARG A 234 -21.33 1.23 -17.72
CA ARG A 234 -22.37 1.02 -16.68
C ARG A 234 -22.00 -0.03 -15.66
N LYS A 235 -21.49 -1.18 -16.10
CA LYS A 235 -21.03 -2.26 -15.19
C LYS A 235 -19.89 -1.78 -14.29
N ALA A 236 -18.97 -0.98 -14.83
CA ALA A 236 -17.89 -0.37 -14.06
C ALA A 236 -18.42 0.55 -12.97
N ILE A 237 -19.33 1.48 -13.29
CA ILE A 237 -19.93 2.40 -12.31
C ILE A 237 -20.69 1.62 -11.22
N ILE A 238 -21.51 0.65 -11.59
CA ILE A 238 -22.25 -0.18 -10.63
C ILE A 238 -21.28 -0.94 -9.72
N CYS A 239 -20.21 -1.50 -10.28
CA CYS A 239 -19.19 -2.20 -9.53
C CYS A 239 -18.46 -1.27 -8.55
N LEU A 240 -18.02 -0.10 -9.02
CA LEU A 240 -17.33 0.90 -8.20
C LEU A 240 -18.18 1.41 -7.04
N ASN A 241 -19.48 1.62 -7.26
CA ASN A 241 -20.41 2.03 -6.20
C ASN A 241 -20.59 0.97 -5.09
N ASN A 242 -20.21 -0.28 -5.35
CA ASN A 242 -20.25 -1.36 -4.37
C ASN A 242 -18.89 -1.56 -3.67
N CYS A 243 -17.84 -0.86 -4.08
CA CYS A 243 -16.56 -0.89 -3.38
C CYS A 243 -16.59 0.03 -2.16
N ALA A 244 -15.94 -0.37 -1.07
CA ALA A 244 -15.66 0.58 0.00
C ALA A 244 -14.75 1.72 -0.54
N PRO A 245 -14.90 2.98 -0.09
CA PRO A 245 -14.27 4.12 -0.78
C PRO A 245 -12.73 4.12 -0.78
N THR A 246 -12.10 3.33 0.09
CA THR A 246 -10.65 3.15 0.20
C THR A 246 -10.17 1.78 -0.26
N ASP A 247 -11.08 0.92 -0.72
CA ASP A 247 -10.74 -0.38 -1.26
C ASP A 247 -10.18 -0.23 -2.68
N GLN A 248 -8.87 -0.01 -2.74
CA GLN A 248 -8.12 0.14 -3.98
C GLN A 248 -8.16 -1.16 -4.80
N VAL A 249 -8.16 -2.32 -4.14
CA VAL A 249 -8.20 -3.63 -4.80
C VAL A 249 -9.53 -3.81 -5.54
N CYS A 250 -10.66 -3.59 -4.86
CA CYS A 250 -11.99 -3.63 -5.47
C CYS A 250 -12.11 -2.63 -6.60
N SER A 251 -11.71 -1.38 -6.34
CA SER A 251 -11.85 -0.28 -7.31
C SER A 251 -11.06 -0.58 -8.60
N TYR A 252 -9.79 -0.95 -8.45
CA TYR A 252 -8.94 -1.26 -9.59
C TYR A 252 -9.44 -2.49 -10.34
N ARG A 253 -9.88 -3.54 -9.64
CA ARG A 253 -10.44 -4.74 -10.27
C ARG A 253 -11.72 -4.46 -11.04
N CYS A 254 -12.61 -3.60 -10.55
CA CYS A 254 -13.79 -3.14 -11.27
C CYS A 254 -13.39 -2.43 -12.58
N ILE A 255 -12.51 -1.43 -12.49
CA ILE A 255 -12.05 -0.64 -13.63
C ILE A 255 -11.42 -1.57 -14.66
N ALA A 256 -10.45 -2.37 -14.25
CA ALA A 256 -9.68 -3.20 -15.17
C ALA A 256 -10.48 -4.39 -15.73
N SER A 257 -11.61 -4.78 -15.11
CA SER A 257 -12.55 -5.77 -15.67
C SER A 257 -13.44 -5.19 -16.76
N TYR A 258 -13.76 -3.90 -16.70
CA TYR A 258 -14.75 -3.24 -17.56
C TYR A 258 -14.19 -2.04 -18.34
N GLU A 259 -12.87 -1.88 -18.38
CA GLU A 259 -12.15 -0.81 -19.07
C GLU A 259 -12.64 -0.64 -20.52
N CYS A 260 -13.03 0.59 -20.84
CA CYS A 260 -13.43 1.05 -22.17
C CYS A 260 -13.17 2.55 -22.32
N SER A 261 -13.17 3.04 -23.55
CA SER A 261 -12.92 4.45 -23.90
C SER A 261 -13.88 5.42 -23.22
N GLU A 262 -15.14 5.04 -23.05
CA GLU A 262 -16.17 5.88 -22.45
C GLU A 262 -15.99 6.00 -20.94
N LEU A 263 -15.52 4.93 -20.28
CA LEU A 263 -15.15 4.97 -18.86
C LEU A 263 -13.93 5.87 -18.63
N GLU A 264 -12.93 5.76 -19.49
CA GLU A 264 -11.75 6.61 -19.47
C GLU A 264 -12.14 8.09 -19.66
N ALA A 265 -12.94 8.41 -20.66
CA ALA A 265 -13.38 9.77 -20.94
C ALA A 265 -14.25 10.36 -19.81
N PHE A 266 -15.13 9.54 -19.23
CA PHE A 266 -15.94 9.91 -18.07
C PHE A 266 -15.06 10.23 -16.85
N SER A 267 -14.16 9.31 -16.50
CA SER A 267 -13.26 9.45 -15.35
C SER A 267 -12.32 10.64 -15.53
N LEU A 268 -11.77 10.85 -16.73
CA LEU A 268 -10.96 12.00 -17.08
C LEU A 268 -11.70 13.32 -16.89
N CYS A 269 -12.96 13.39 -17.29
CA CYS A 269 -13.76 14.61 -17.13
C CYS A 269 -14.01 14.90 -15.64
N VAL A 270 -14.52 13.91 -14.92
CA VAL A 270 -14.99 14.07 -13.53
C VAL A 270 -13.83 14.27 -12.57
N LEU A 271 -12.81 13.43 -12.63
CA LEU A 271 -11.71 13.42 -11.66
C LEU A 271 -10.62 14.39 -12.08
N GLN A 272 -10.13 14.29 -13.31
CA GLN A 272 -8.90 14.97 -13.71
C GLN A 272 -9.13 16.41 -14.18
N LYS A 273 -10.13 16.65 -15.04
CA LYS A 273 -10.35 17.98 -15.65
C LYS A 273 -11.10 18.95 -14.75
N HIS A 274 -12.13 18.45 -14.07
CA HIS A 274 -13.01 19.29 -13.25
C HIS A 274 -12.91 19.00 -11.75
N ASN A 275 -12.26 17.90 -11.36
CA ASN A 275 -12.17 17.43 -9.98
C ASN A 275 -13.49 17.60 -9.21
N CYS A 276 -14.58 17.10 -9.79
CA CYS A 276 -15.93 17.29 -9.25
C CYS A 276 -16.11 16.63 -7.88
N LEU A 277 -15.25 15.68 -7.51
CA LEU A 277 -15.23 15.05 -6.20
C LEU A 277 -14.40 15.83 -5.16
N GLY A 278 -13.64 16.86 -5.60
CA GLY A 278 -12.78 17.65 -4.72
C GLY A 278 -11.65 16.86 -4.06
N LEU A 279 -11.23 15.75 -4.67
CA LEU A 279 -10.25 14.85 -4.09
C LEU A 279 -8.82 15.34 -4.38
N SER A 280 -7.92 15.05 -3.45
CA SER A 280 -6.49 15.25 -3.64
C SER A 280 -5.72 14.27 -2.78
N ALA A 281 -4.57 13.80 -3.26
CA ALA A 281 -3.64 13.01 -2.47
C ALA A 281 -2.21 13.35 -2.87
N GLU A 282 -1.31 13.29 -1.90
CA GLU A 282 0.12 13.50 -2.10
C GLU A 282 0.85 12.15 -2.16
N ILE A 283 2.00 12.14 -2.85
CA ILE A 283 2.88 10.97 -2.84
C ILE A 283 3.43 10.80 -1.42
N PRO A 284 3.29 9.63 -0.78
CA PRO A 284 3.80 9.42 0.57
C PRO A 284 5.31 9.64 0.63
N SER A 285 5.77 10.46 1.59
CA SER A 285 7.19 10.72 1.83
C SER A 285 7.85 9.63 2.70
N GLN A 286 7.04 8.80 3.36
CA GLN A 286 7.48 7.73 4.24
C GLN A 286 6.96 6.36 3.75
N PRO A 287 7.75 5.28 3.91
CA PRO A 287 9.12 5.28 4.43
C PRO A 287 10.12 5.94 3.47
N ASP A 288 11.14 6.62 4.02
CA ASP A 288 12.22 7.23 3.24
C ASP A 288 13.25 6.17 2.79
N VAL A 289 12.87 5.40 1.76
CA VAL A 289 13.72 4.35 1.19
C VAL A 289 14.81 4.97 0.31
N LYS A 290 16.07 4.67 0.63
CA LYS A 290 17.24 5.10 -0.15
C LYS A 290 17.55 4.10 -1.27
N PRO A 291 17.96 4.59 -2.46
CA PRO A 291 18.44 3.71 -3.52
C PRO A 291 19.79 3.07 -3.15
N MET A 292 20.12 1.95 -3.78
CA MET A 292 21.48 1.40 -3.72
C MET A 292 22.51 2.37 -4.34
N GLU A 293 23.73 2.39 -3.80
CA GLU A 293 24.77 3.36 -4.18
C GLU A 293 25.88 2.76 -5.05
N VAL A 294 26.11 1.45 -4.97
CA VAL A 294 27.20 0.74 -5.64
C VAL A 294 26.66 -0.45 -6.40
N PHE A 295 27.10 -0.62 -7.65
CA PHE A 295 26.79 -1.78 -8.48
C PHE A 295 28.08 -2.22 -9.19
N ARG A 296 28.44 -3.51 -9.13
CA ARG A 296 29.69 -4.06 -9.68
C ARG A 296 30.94 -3.30 -9.22
N GLY A 297 30.98 -2.95 -7.94
CA GLY A 297 32.10 -2.25 -7.30
C GLY A 297 32.28 -0.79 -7.70
N VAL A 298 31.39 -0.21 -8.51
CA VAL A 298 31.46 1.21 -8.91
C VAL A 298 30.22 1.99 -8.44
N PRO A 299 30.34 3.31 -8.17
CA PRO A 299 29.19 4.15 -7.84
C PRO A 299 28.14 4.14 -8.95
N ILE A 300 26.87 4.03 -8.58
CA ILE A 300 25.77 4.05 -9.54
C ILE A 300 25.65 5.46 -10.14
N THR A 301 25.64 5.50 -11.46
CA THR A 301 25.27 6.68 -12.24
C THR A 301 23.84 6.54 -12.75
N HIS A 302 23.22 7.63 -13.22
CA HIS A 302 21.92 7.51 -13.88
C HIS A 302 21.93 6.55 -15.08
N SER A 303 23.05 6.45 -15.81
CA SER A 303 23.16 5.50 -16.92
C SER A 303 23.13 4.06 -16.44
N ILE A 304 23.87 3.75 -15.37
CA ILE A 304 23.88 2.41 -14.75
C ILE A 304 22.49 2.07 -14.20
N ALA A 305 21.83 3.01 -13.52
CA ALA A 305 20.49 2.80 -12.98
C ALA A 305 19.45 2.53 -14.09
N GLU A 306 19.50 3.26 -15.20
CA GLU A 306 18.65 2.97 -16.36
C GLU A 306 18.97 1.59 -16.97
N ASP A 307 20.25 1.25 -17.06
CA ASP A 307 20.68 -0.05 -17.56
C ASP A 307 20.18 -1.20 -16.68
N ILE A 308 20.18 -1.04 -15.34
CA ILE A 308 19.61 -2.00 -14.39
C ILE A 308 18.12 -2.21 -14.65
N PHE A 309 17.36 -1.13 -14.87
CA PHE A 309 15.95 -1.24 -15.21
C PHE A 309 15.73 -1.90 -16.57
N VAL A 310 16.48 -1.54 -17.62
CA VAL A 310 16.42 -2.21 -18.93
C VAL A 310 16.74 -3.70 -18.78
N GLY A 311 17.71 -4.05 -17.92
CA GLY A 311 17.97 -5.39 -17.44
C GLY A 311 18.17 -6.39 -18.57
N TRP A 312 17.26 -7.37 -18.62
CA TRP A 312 17.35 -8.52 -19.52
C TRP A 312 16.79 -8.30 -20.91
N LEU A 313 16.26 -7.11 -21.24
CA LEU A 313 15.54 -6.85 -22.50
C LEU A 313 16.37 -7.07 -23.78
N GLU A 314 17.71 -7.05 -23.72
CA GLU A 314 18.53 -7.39 -24.90
C GLU A 314 18.65 -8.91 -25.12
N LYS A 315 18.52 -9.70 -24.04
CA LYS A 315 18.65 -11.16 -24.05
C LYS A 315 17.30 -11.88 -24.04
N LEU A 316 16.27 -11.25 -23.48
CA LEU A 316 14.90 -11.72 -23.34
C LEU A 316 13.92 -10.71 -23.96
N GLU A 317 12.65 -11.06 -24.12
CA GLU A 317 11.61 -10.14 -24.63
C GLU A 317 11.10 -9.15 -23.55
N TRP A 318 11.61 -9.24 -22.33
CA TRP A 318 11.25 -8.39 -21.19
C TRP A 318 12.50 -8.01 -20.38
N SER A 319 12.37 -6.96 -19.57
CA SER A 319 13.45 -6.55 -18.66
C SER A 319 13.49 -7.42 -17.41
N TRP A 320 12.31 -7.65 -16.82
CA TRP A 320 12.15 -8.33 -15.55
C TRP A 320 10.77 -9.00 -15.46
N ARG A 321 10.64 -10.08 -14.70
CA ARG A 321 9.35 -10.67 -14.30
C ARG A 321 9.13 -10.44 -12.81
N VAL A 322 7.91 -10.04 -12.43
CA VAL A 322 7.57 -9.87 -11.02
C VAL A 322 7.34 -11.25 -10.40
N VAL A 323 8.04 -11.50 -9.30
CA VAL A 323 7.93 -12.71 -8.47
C VAL A 323 6.89 -12.49 -7.39
N ALA A 324 6.98 -11.35 -6.72
CA ALA A 324 6.07 -10.95 -5.66
C ALA A 324 6.07 -9.43 -5.53
N GLY A 325 5.00 -8.87 -4.98
CA GLY A 325 4.99 -7.47 -4.58
C GLY A 325 4.11 -7.19 -3.39
N GLN A 326 4.26 -6.01 -2.80
CA GLN A 326 3.67 -5.67 -1.52
C GLN A 326 2.24 -5.13 -1.66
N ASN A 327 1.94 -4.39 -2.74
CA ASN A 327 0.64 -3.76 -2.87
C ASN A 327 -0.37 -4.71 -3.57
N PRO A 328 -1.45 -5.15 -2.90
CA PRO A 328 -2.39 -6.10 -3.49
C PRO A 328 -3.19 -5.51 -4.66
N ALA A 329 -3.37 -4.19 -4.72
CA ALA A 329 -4.12 -3.55 -5.78
C ALA A 329 -3.35 -3.50 -7.10
N TYR A 330 -2.02 -3.48 -7.04
CA TYR A 330 -1.16 -3.23 -8.20
C TYR A 330 -0.19 -4.38 -8.51
N ASP A 331 0.20 -5.16 -7.50
CA ASP A 331 1.29 -6.13 -7.60
C ASP A 331 0.82 -7.60 -7.53
N GLN A 332 -0.46 -7.87 -7.30
CA GLN A 332 -1.01 -9.24 -7.16
C GLN A 332 -1.66 -9.76 -8.46
N PHE A 333 -1.15 -9.36 -9.62
CA PHE A 333 -1.65 -9.87 -10.90
C PHE A 333 -0.85 -11.09 -11.37
N PRO A 334 -1.48 -12.12 -11.95
CA PRO A 334 -0.75 -13.21 -12.59
C PRO A 334 0.05 -12.70 -13.80
N CYS A 335 1.16 -13.39 -14.09
CA CYS A 335 1.97 -13.17 -15.29
C CYS A 335 2.38 -11.71 -15.52
N GLN A 336 3.19 -11.16 -14.63
CA GLN A 336 3.64 -9.77 -14.71
C GLN A 336 5.02 -9.66 -15.35
N PHE A 337 5.08 -8.98 -16.47
CA PHE A 337 6.30 -8.62 -17.19
C PHE A 337 6.51 -7.12 -17.06
N GLN A 338 7.74 -6.74 -16.73
CA GLN A 338 8.20 -5.37 -16.73
C GLN A 338 9.11 -5.16 -17.93
N ILE A 339 8.80 -4.14 -18.72
CA ILE A 339 9.58 -3.77 -19.90
C ILE A 339 10.04 -2.33 -19.74
N PHE A 340 11.35 -2.13 -19.64
CA PHE A 340 11.98 -0.83 -19.60
C PHE A 340 12.80 -0.62 -20.86
N TYR A 341 12.55 0.47 -21.59
CA TYR A 341 13.29 0.74 -22.83
C TYR A 341 13.49 2.23 -23.07
N ARG A 342 14.62 2.55 -23.70
CA ARG A 342 14.97 3.90 -24.14
C ARG A 342 14.21 4.24 -25.42
N GLY A 343 13.57 5.41 -25.44
CA GLY A 343 12.90 5.95 -26.62
C GLY A 343 13.88 6.59 -27.60
N ALA A 344 13.37 7.03 -28.76
CA ALA A 344 14.18 7.67 -29.80
C ALA A 344 14.80 9.01 -29.35
N ALA A 345 14.11 9.76 -28.48
CA ALA A 345 14.62 11.03 -27.95
C ALA A 345 15.69 10.80 -26.88
N ARG A 346 16.75 11.62 -26.89
CA ARG A 346 17.84 11.56 -25.89
C ARG A 346 17.29 11.68 -24.47
N GLY A 347 17.65 10.74 -23.60
CA GLY A 347 17.20 10.70 -22.20
C GLY A 347 15.74 10.29 -22.01
N SER A 348 15.08 9.78 -23.06
CA SER A 348 13.74 9.22 -22.98
C SER A 348 13.81 7.77 -22.49
N LEU A 349 13.18 7.49 -21.36
CA LEU A 349 12.98 6.14 -20.83
C LEU A 349 11.48 5.88 -20.67
N TRP A 350 11.06 4.66 -20.99
CA TRP A 350 9.69 4.20 -20.86
C TRP A 350 9.64 2.96 -19.99
N TYR A 351 8.57 2.84 -19.21
CA TYR A 351 8.22 1.65 -18.46
C TYR A 351 6.87 1.14 -18.94
N VAL A 352 6.80 -0.15 -19.26
CA VAL A 352 5.61 -0.80 -19.78
C VAL A 352 5.37 -2.09 -19.00
N PRO A 353 4.55 -2.06 -17.95
CA PRO A 353 4.07 -3.29 -17.32
C PRO A 353 3.04 -3.96 -18.23
N VAL A 354 3.20 -5.27 -18.41
CA VAL A 354 2.28 -6.17 -19.10
C VAL A 354 1.87 -7.26 -18.13
N PHE A 355 0.58 -7.41 -17.87
CA PHE A 355 0.09 -8.29 -16.82
C PHE A 355 -1.27 -8.88 -17.13
N ARG A 356 -1.59 -10.05 -16.56
CA ARG A 356 -2.92 -10.64 -16.70
C ARG A 356 -3.80 -10.24 -15.54
N ILE A 357 -5.07 -9.99 -15.82
CA ILE A 357 -6.08 -9.77 -14.79
C ILE A 357 -7.13 -10.87 -14.90
N LYS A 358 -7.53 -11.41 -13.75
CA LYS A 358 -8.75 -12.21 -13.62
C LYS A 358 -9.94 -11.27 -13.43
N THR A 359 -10.70 -11.08 -14.49
CA THR A 359 -11.90 -10.23 -14.48
C THR A 359 -12.94 -10.77 -13.50
N LEU A 360 -13.91 -9.93 -13.15
CA LEU A 360 -15.00 -10.32 -12.22
C LEU A 360 -15.85 -11.48 -12.73
N ASP A 361 -15.96 -11.65 -14.05
CA ASP A 361 -16.62 -12.80 -14.70
C ASP A 361 -15.68 -14.01 -14.91
N GLY A 362 -14.46 -13.96 -14.36
CA GLY A 362 -13.53 -15.09 -14.31
C GLY A 362 -12.62 -15.27 -15.52
N ARG A 363 -12.76 -14.44 -16.57
CA ARG A 363 -11.87 -14.44 -17.73
C ARG A 363 -10.48 -13.93 -17.37
N LEU A 364 -9.47 -14.35 -18.12
CA LEU A 364 -8.11 -13.85 -17.98
C LEU A 364 -7.76 -13.00 -19.20
N ILE A 365 -7.47 -11.72 -18.98
CA ILE A 365 -7.17 -10.75 -20.05
C ILE A 365 -5.82 -10.10 -19.81
N TRP A 366 -5.10 -9.78 -20.89
CA TRP A 366 -3.87 -9.00 -20.83
C TRP A 366 -4.16 -7.51 -20.71
N ARG A 367 -3.44 -6.83 -19.82
CA ARG A 367 -3.37 -5.38 -19.70
C ARG A 367 -1.95 -4.92 -19.92
N LYS A 368 -1.83 -3.73 -20.51
CA LYS A 368 -0.57 -3.07 -20.83
C LYS A 368 -0.74 -1.59 -20.51
N ARG A 369 0.22 -1.03 -19.79
CA ARG A 369 0.27 0.41 -19.48
C ARG A 369 1.58 0.98 -19.97
N ARG A 370 1.63 2.27 -20.29
CA ARG A 370 2.84 2.92 -20.79
C ARG A 370 3.14 4.16 -19.97
N TYR A 371 4.13 4.04 -19.10
CA TYR A 371 4.62 5.09 -18.23
C TYR A 371 5.78 5.82 -18.88
N ARG A 372 5.75 7.15 -18.77
CA ARG A 372 6.92 7.97 -19.04
C ARG A 372 7.81 7.97 -17.80
N VAL A 373 9.09 7.67 -17.99
CA VAL A 373 10.09 7.65 -16.91
C VAL A 373 11.02 8.86 -17.05
N ARG A 374 11.28 9.51 -15.91
CA ARG A 374 12.27 10.59 -15.78
C ARG A 374 13.21 10.26 -14.64
N ARG A 375 14.48 10.64 -14.78
CA ARG A 375 15.47 10.54 -13.69
C ARG A 375 15.01 11.41 -12.51
N GLY A 376 15.16 10.89 -11.31
CA GLY A 376 15.16 11.71 -10.09
C GLY A 376 16.49 12.45 -9.94
N GLU A 377 16.64 13.17 -8.83
CA GLU A 377 17.87 13.93 -8.54
C GLU A 377 19.05 13.00 -8.23
N THR A 378 18.81 11.90 -7.51
CA THR A 378 19.83 10.92 -7.14
C THR A 378 19.82 9.74 -8.11
N ALA A 379 20.99 9.22 -8.47
CA ALA A 379 21.08 8.01 -9.27
C ALA A 379 20.38 6.83 -8.56
N GLY A 380 19.71 5.96 -9.33
CA GLY A 380 18.85 4.91 -8.77
C GLY A 380 17.44 5.37 -8.38
N THR A 381 17.09 6.66 -8.57
CA THR A 381 15.73 7.19 -8.33
C THR A 381 15.07 7.73 -9.60
N PHE A 382 13.75 7.60 -9.69
CA PHE A 382 13.00 7.91 -10.92
C PHE A 382 11.57 8.38 -10.65
N HIS A 383 11.07 9.29 -11.47
CA HIS A 383 9.66 9.70 -11.52
C HIS A 383 8.95 9.04 -12.68
N PHE A 384 7.90 8.29 -12.39
CA PHE A 384 7.05 7.63 -13.39
C PHE A 384 5.72 8.38 -13.48
N SER A 385 5.19 8.52 -14.69
CA SER A 385 3.89 9.13 -14.91
C SER A 385 3.10 8.43 -16.01
N VAL A 386 1.81 8.24 -15.76
CA VAL A 386 0.87 7.63 -16.70
C VAL A 386 -0.48 8.33 -16.60
N LEU A 387 -1.20 8.40 -17.72
CA LEU A 387 -2.65 8.59 -17.71
C LEU A 387 -3.25 7.21 -17.90
N ASP A 388 -3.87 6.66 -16.86
CA ASP A 388 -4.51 5.35 -16.90
C ASP A 388 -5.98 5.48 -16.52
N ASN A 389 -6.88 4.93 -17.34
CA ASN A 389 -8.33 4.97 -17.11
C ASN A 389 -8.88 6.37 -16.78
N GLY A 390 -8.26 7.41 -17.34
CA GLY A 390 -8.68 8.80 -17.17
C GLY A 390 -8.11 9.48 -15.92
N VAL A 391 -7.25 8.80 -15.15
CA VAL A 391 -6.61 9.36 -13.95
C VAL A 391 -5.10 9.41 -14.16
N VAL A 392 -4.50 10.57 -13.87
CA VAL A 392 -3.05 10.69 -13.89
C VAL A 392 -2.48 10.10 -12.59
N SER A 393 -1.59 9.12 -12.73
CA SER A 393 -0.76 8.65 -11.64
C SER A 393 0.66 9.20 -11.78
N GLN A 394 1.24 9.57 -10.63
CA GLN A 394 2.63 9.96 -10.48
C GLN A 394 3.27 9.08 -9.41
N GLU A 395 4.44 8.53 -9.71
CA GLU A 395 5.14 7.61 -8.81
C GLU A 395 6.62 7.97 -8.72
N TYR A 396 7.21 7.67 -7.57
CA TYR A 396 8.61 7.85 -7.29
C TYR A 396 9.25 6.52 -6.91
N TRP A 397 10.08 6.00 -7.80
CA TRP A 397 10.69 4.68 -7.75
C TRP A 397 12.15 4.76 -7.31
N ARG A 398 12.59 3.81 -6.49
CA ARG A 398 14.01 3.58 -6.14
C ARG A 398 14.42 2.15 -6.45
N ILE A 399 15.63 1.99 -6.97
CA ILE A 399 16.31 0.70 -7.03
C ILE A 399 16.89 0.42 -5.65
N VAL A 400 16.30 -0.51 -4.90
CA VAL A 400 16.68 -0.78 -3.50
C VAL A 400 17.90 -1.67 -3.42
N ASP A 401 17.92 -2.74 -4.22
CA ASP A 401 19.03 -3.69 -4.32
C ASP A 401 18.92 -4.51 -5.60
N VAL A 402 20.07 -4.83 -6.19
CA VAL A 402 20.25 -5.69 -7.35
C VAL A 402 21.65 -6.33 -7.24
N PRO A 403 21.79 -7.67 -7.34
CA PRO A 403 23.08 -8.33 -7.40
C PRO A 403 23.79 -8.08 -8.74
N ASP A 404 25.12 -8.18 -8.73
CA ASP A 404 25.96 -7.88 -9.89
C ASP A 404 25.62 -8.71 -11.13
N ASP A 405 25.10 -9.91 -10.93
CA ASP A 405 24.68 -10.84 -11.98
C ASP A 405 23.25 -10.61 -12.48
N LEU A 406 22.51 -9.65 -11.90
CA LEU A 406 21.10 -9.36 -12.23
C LEU A 406 20.16 -10.56 -12.01
N SER A 407 20.51 -11.50 -11.13
CA SER A 407 19.67 -12.66 -10.80
C SER A 407 18.33 -12.28 -10.15
N TRP A 408 18.26 -11.13 -9.50
CA TRP A 408 17.01 -10.56 -8.98
C TRP A 408 17.09 -9.03 -8.88
N GLY A 409 15.99 -8.37 -8.53
CA GLY A 409 15.99 -6.95 -8.18
C GLY A 409 14.83 -6.61 -7.25
N LEU A 410 15.05 -5.68 -6.32
CA LEU A 410 13.98 -5.14 -5.49
C LEU A 410 13.82 -3.65 -5.81
N PHE A 411 12.62 -3.28 -6.27
CA PHE A 411 12.27 -1.90 -6.60
C PHE A 411 11.15 -1.42 -5.68
N PHE A 412 11.36 -0.27 -5.04
CA PHE A 412 10.38 0.35 -4.15
C PHE A 412 9.73 1.55 -4.84
N TYR A 413 8.43 1.72 -4.67
CA TYR A 413 7.70 2.87 -5.19
C TYR A 413 6.78 3.50 -4.15
N SER A 414 6.64 4.81 -4.27
CA SER A 414 5.62 5.61 -3.59
C SER A 414 4.86 6.39 -4.67
N GLY A 415 3.54 6.30 -4.70
CA GLY A 415 2.73 6.89 -5.77
C GLY A 415 1.45 7.53 -5.29
N ALA A 416 0.85 8.34 -6.17
CA ALA A 416 -0.45 8.93 -5.96
C ALA A 416 -1.21 9.10 -7.27
N ALA A 417 -2.48 8.70 -7.23
CA ALA A 417 -3.50 9.10 -8.18
C ALA A 417 -4.28 10.26 -7.53
N ALA A 418 -3.67 11.44 -7.53
CA ALA A 418 -4.10 12.58 -6.72
C ALA A 418 -5.58 12.96 -6.97
N ALA A 419 -6.00 13.01 -8.24
CA ALA A 419 -7.37 13.34 -8.63
C ALA A 419 -8.41 12.29 -8.20
N ALA A 420 -7.98 11.07 -7.91
CA ALA A 420 -8.82 10.02 -7.31
C ALA A 420 -8.70 9.99 -5.78
N GLY A 421 -7.92 10.88 -5.18
CA GLY A 421 -7.71 10.93 -3.74
C GLY A 421 -6.93 9.73 -3.18
N GLN A 422 -6.16 9.06 -4.02
CA GLN A 422 -5.45 7.84 -3.65
C GLN A 422 -3.94 8.08 -3.59
N SER A 423 -3.33 7.57 -2.52
CA SER A 423 -1.89 7.46 -2.34
C SER A 423 -1.56 6.02 -1.97
N TYR A 424 -0.36 5.58 -2.33
CA TYR A 424 0.06 4.20 -2.14
C TYR A 424 1.58 4.07 -2.09
N THR A 425 2.03 2.98 -1.49
CA THR A 425 3.42 2.53 -1.51
C THR A 425 3.44 1.08 -1.92
N GLY A 426 4.60 0.60 -2.35
CA GLY A 426 4.81 -0.81 -2.64
C GLY A 426 6.26 -1.12 -2.95
N ALA A 427 6.55 -2.40 -3.02
CA ALA A 427 7.80 -2.90 -3.57
C ALA A 427 7.51 -4.13 -4.42
N VAL A 428 8.28 -4.28 -5.50
CA VAL A 428 8.23 -5.43 -6.38
C VAL A 428 9.58 -6.13 -6.36
N LEU A 429 9.55 -7.43 -6.01
CA LEU A 429 10.68 -8.34 -6.19
C LEU A 429 10.58 -8.94 -7.59
N VAL A 430 11.66 -8.82 -8.33
CA VAL A 430 11.71 -9.25 -9.72
C VAL A 430 12.88 -10.19 -9.99
N THR A 431 12.72 -11.08 -10.95
CA THR A 431 13.76 -11.99 -11.46
C THR A 431 13.64 -12.12 -12.99
N PRO A 432 14.65 -12.65 -13.69
CA PRO A 432 14.57 -12.81 -15.15
C PRO A 432 13.48 -13.82 -15.55
N ASP A 433 13.32 -14.88 -14.75
CA ASP A 433 12.47 -16.04 -15.05
C ASP A 433 11.14 -16.02 -14.28
N GLY A 434 10.96 -15.12 -13.32
CA GLY A 434 9.76 -15.00 -12.50
C GLY A 434 9.66 -16.06 -11.40
N GLN A 435 10.75 -16.78 -11.11
CA GLN A 435 10.89 -17.65 -9.95
C GLN A 435 11.45 -16.89 -8.76
N TRP A 436 11.22 -17.39 -7.55
CA TRP A 436 11.84 -16.84 -6.34
C TRP A 436 13.37 -16.94 -6.42
N PRO A 437 14.12 -15.90 -5.96
CA PRO A 437 15.56 -15.99 -5.83
C PRO A 437 16.00 -17.23 -5.04
N PRO A 438 17.17 -17.80 -5.34
CA PRO A 438 17.67 -18.99 -4.66
C PRO A 438 17.88 -18.73 -3.16
N GLU A 439 17.85 -19.79 -2.34
CA GLU A 439 18.02 -19.71 -0.88
C GLU A 439 19.33 -19.01 -0.46
N SER A 440 20.38 -19.09 -1.29
CA SER A 440 21.64 -18.36 -1.06
C SER A 440 21.48 -16.84 -1.00
N GLU A 441 20.46 -16.29 -1.68
CA GLU A 441 20.16 -14.85 -1.73
C GLU A 441 19.14 -14.42 -0.66
N GLU A 442 18.52 -15.36 0.08
CA GLU A 442 17.42 -15.08 1.01
C GLU A 442 17.78 -13.97 2.01
N LYS A 443 18.96 -14.07 2.64
CA LYS A 443 19.41 -13.06 3.61
C LYS A 443 19.52 -11.67 3.00
N ARG A 444 19.96 -11.56 1.75
CA ARG A 444 20.12 -10.28 1.06
C ARG A 444 18.77 -9.71 0.65
N VAL A 445 17.85 -10.55 0.18
CA VAL A 445 16.47 -10.17 -0.13
C VAL A 445 15.76 -9.65 1.13
N LEU A 446 15.84 -10.39 2.25
CA LEU A 446 15.25 -9.96 3.53
C LEU A 446 15.85 -8.63 4.03
N ALA A 447 17.17 -8.45 3.92
CA ALA A 447 17.80 -7.19 4.29
C ALA A 447 17.35 -6.02 3.39
N ALA A 448 17.13 -6.26 2.10
CA ALA A 448 16.62 -5.24 1.18
C ALA A 448 15.15 -4.88 1.48
N LEU A 449 14.32 -5.87 1.80
CA LEU A 449 12.93 -5.66 2.25
C LEU A 449 12.86 -4.88 3.56
N ASP A 450 13.74 -5.19 4.52
CA ASP A 450 13.82 -4.46 5.79
C ASP A 450 14.17 -2.97 5.58
N ARG A 451 15.01 -2.62 4.59
CA ARG A 451 15.26 -1.22 4.22
C ARG A 451 14.03 -0.50 3.67
N CYS A 452 13.06 -1.25 3.13
CA CYS A 452 11.76 -0.74 2.71
C CYS A 452 10.75 -0.65 3.86
N GLY A 453 11.06 -1.20 5.03
CA GLY A 453 10.09 -1.40 6.11
C GLY A 453 9.05 -2.48 5.78
N ILE A 454 9.39 -3.43 4.91
CA ILE A 454 8.50 -4.50 4.45
C ILE A 454 9.03 -5.84 4.97
N LYS A 455 8.14 -6.71 5.45
CA LYS A 455 8.46 -8.10 5.80
C LYS A 455 8.12 -9.04 4.65
N SER A 456 8.83 -10.16 4.56
CA SER A 456 8.62 -11.14 3.48
C SER A 456 7.19 -11.70 3.44
N TRP A 457 6.53 -11.84 4.59
CA TRP A 457 5.14 -12.31 4.68
C TRP A 457 4.12 -11.26 4.22
N GLU A 458 4.52 -10.02 4.00
CA GLU A 458 3.67 -8.95 3.42
C GLU A 458 3.68 -8.98 1.89
N LEU A 459 4.53 -9.82 1.27
CA LEU A 459 4.60 -9.95 -0.17
C LEU A 459 3.56 -10.94 -0.69
N TYR A 460 2.84 -10.51 -1.72
CA TYR A 460 1.94 -11.36 -2.48
C TYR A 460 2.67 -11.99 -3.65
N ASN A 461 2.67 -13.33 -3.69
CA ASN A 461 3.26 -14.07 -4.79
C ASN A 461 2.48 -13.88 -6.10
N VAL A 462 3.22 -13.64 -7.17
CA VAL A 462 2.71 -13.59 -8.53
C VAL A 462 2.71 -14.99 -9.10
N ASN A 463 1.53 -15.44 -9.57
CA ASN A 463 1.43 -16.70 -10.28
C ASN A 463 1.98 -16.55 -11.71
N ASN A 464 3.12 -17.18 -11.94
CA ASN A 464 3.88 -17.14 -13.20
C ASN A 464 3.78 -18.42 -14.04
N ALA A 465 2.89 -19.36 -13.68
CA ALA A 465 2.86 -20.72 -14.23
C ALA A 465 2.24 -20.85 -15.64
N TYR A 466 1.38 -19.91 -16.07
CA TYR A 466 0.61 -20.01 -17.32
C TYR A 466 0.50 -18.66 -18.04
N CYS A 467 1.58 -18.25 -18.71
CA CYS A 467 1.71 -16.92 -19.31
C CYS A 467 1.76 -16.97 -20.85
N GLU A 468 0.75 -17.57 -21.46
CA GLU A 468 0.69 -17.74 -22.92
C GLU A 468 0.35 -16.42 -23.64
N GLY A 469 1.09 -16.15 -24.71
CA GLY A 469 0.87 -15.01 -25.63
C GLY A 469 0.90 -13.62 -24.97
N PRO A 470 1.94 -13.26 -24.18
CA PRO A 470 2.03 -11.92 -23.61
C PRO A 470 2.29 -10.88 -24.73
N PRO A 471 1.59 -9.74 -24.76
CA PRO A 471 1.77 -8.69 -25.77
C PRO A 471 3.01 -7.82 -25.48
N LEU A 472 4.19 -8.40 -25.65
CA LEU A 472 5.49 -7.82 -25.27
C LEU A 472 6.09 -6.90 -26.33
N GLU A 473 5.43 -6.72 -27.47
CA GLU A 473 6.01 -6.00 -28.60
C GLU A 473 6.31 -4.54 -28.23
N LEU A 474 7.51 -4.10 -28.62
CA LEU A 474 7.95 -2.71 -28.53
C LEU A 474 7.44 -1.90 -29.72
N PRO A 475 7.22 -0.59 -29.58
CA PRO A 475 6.98 0.30 -30.71
C PRO A 475 8.09 0.20 -31.77
N LYS A 476 7.73 0.32 -33.05
CA LYS A 476 8.65 0.11 -34.19
C LYS A 476 9.81 1.09 -34.25
N ASP A 477 9.66 2.27 -33.65
CA ASP A 477 10.63 3.35 -33.59
C ASP A 477 11.60 3.24 -32.40
N VAL A 478 11.49 2.18 -31.60
CA VAL A 478 12.39 1.94 -30.47
C VAL A 478 13.77 1.52 -30.99
N PRO A 479 14.84 2.26 -30.64
CA PRO A 479 16.19 1.88 -31.01
C PRO A 479 16.58 0.55 -30.36
N ARG A 480 17.59 -0.13 -30.91
CA ARG A 480 18.16 -1.32 -30.27
C ARG A 480 18.62 -0.96 -28.86
N GLN A 481 18.11 -1.71 -27.88
CA GLN A 481 18.41 -1.52 -26.47
C GLN A 481 19.79 -2.11 -26.16
N ARG A 482 20.86 -1.34 -26.36
CA ARG A 482 22.20 -1.72 -25.91
C ARG A 482 22.38 -1.25 -24.47
N THR A 483 22.69 -2.17 -23.57
CA THR A 483 23.08 -1.83 -22.19
C THR A 483 24.59 -1.99 -22.03
N SER A 484 25.18 -1.25 -21.09
CA SER A 484 26.59 -1.46 -20.72
C SER A 484 26.81 -2.69 -19.83
N LEU A 485 25.73 -3.40 -19.45
CA LEU A 485 25.78 -4.52 -18.51
C LEU A 485 26.31 -5.81 -19.13
N TRP A 486 26.25 -5.92 -20.46
CA TRP A 486 26.57 -7.13 -21.22
C TRP A 486 27.85 -6.94 -22.06
N SER A 487 28.97 -6.56 -21.44
CA SER A 487 30.26 -6.53 -22.14
C SER A 487 30.81 -7.95 -22.42
N GLU A 488 31.61 -8.07 -23.48
CA GLU A 488 32.20 -9.35 -23.94
C GLU A 488 32.94 -10.07 -22.80
N GLY A 489 32.54 -11.31 -22.51
CA GLY A 489 33.11 -12.16 -21.44
C GLY A 489 32.16 -12.49 -20.28
N THR A 490 31.02 -11.79 -20.16
CA THR A 490 30.05 -12.03 -19.07
C THR A 490 29.04 -13.13 -19.46
N ASN A 491 29.42 -14.40 -19.31
CA ASN A 491 28.51 -15.54 -19.46
C ASN A 491 27.60 -15.64 -18.23
N ILE A 492 26.50 -14.87 -18.23
CA ILE A 492 25.41 -15.01 -17.27
C ILE A 492 24.26 -15.67 -18.01
N THR A 493 23.97 -16.93 -17.64
CA THR A 493 22.78 -17.67 -18.07
C THR A 493 21.59 -17.20 -17.24
N ALA A 494 20.47 -16.94 -17.91
CA ALA A 494 19.20 -16.56 -17.28
C ALA A 494 18.63 -17.68 -16.42
#